data_AF-A0A081UJE9-F1
#
_entry.id   AF-A0A081UJE9-F1
#
_cell.length_a   1.000
_cell.length_b   1.000
_cell.length_c   1.000
_cell.angle_alpha   90.00
_cell.angle_beta   90.00
_cell.angle_gamma   90.00
#
_symmetry.space_group_name_H-M   'P 1'
#
loop_
_entity.id
_entity.type
_entity.pdbx_description
1 polymer ?
#
loop_
_entity_poly.entity_id
_entity_poly.type
_entity_poly.pdbx_seq_one_letter_code
_entity_poly.pdbx_strand_id
1 'polypeptide(L)'
;MIRKAFKVGDTITIKRTSHAGTGYRYALVRLTGGVALVEELSEDADTLGGMSVQSFTFQFLQPGQVEIQFAYYRDVTGVLYEDVFPYTVVTSEKADIIIGGWGEFEPLTDQDKELFQTCMTLKGVDYTPLLVAKQLVSGYNYRFICMTKTVTREPKYGFAKVTIYAPLKGEPLLESIVEY
;
A
#
# COMPACT_ATOMS: atom_id res chain seq x y z
N MET A 1 -10.80 -8.98 13.76
CA MET A 1 -9.41 -9.30 14.17
C MET A 1 -8.55 -9.05 12.93
N ILE A 2 -7.79 -7.95 12.92
CA ILE A 2 -7.22 -7.38 11.68
C ILE A 2 -6.07 -8.28 11.20
N ARG A 3 -6.33 -9.02 10.11
CA ARG A 3 -5.35 -9.83 9.40
C ARG A 3 -4.46 -8.90 8.58
N LYS A 4 -3.13 -9.09 8.62
CA LYS A 4 -2.14 -8.24 7.92
C LYS A 4 -2.48 -8.14 6.43
N ALA A 5 -2.63 -6.92 5.93
CA ALA A 5 -2.74 -6.64 4.50
C ALA A 5 -1.34 -6.46 3.92
N PHE A 6 -1.08 -7.04 2.74
CA PHE A 6 0.18 -6.99 2.02
C PHE A 6 -0.01 -6.38 0.64
N LYS A 7 1.01 -5.77 0.06
CA LYS A 7 0.98 -5.29 -1.33
C LYS A 7 1.52 -6.36 -2.27
N VAL A 8 1.10 -6.32 -3.54
CA VAL A 8 1.72 -7.14 -4.60
C VAL A 8 3.22 -6.81 -4.67
N GLY A 9 4.05 -7.84 -4.64
CA GLY A 9 5.51 -7.73 -4.59
C GLY A 9 6.10 -7.88 -3.18
N ASP A 10 5.30 -7.71 -2.12
CA ASP A 10 5.77 -7.89 -0.75
C ASP A 10 6.12 -9.37 -0.49
N THR A 11 7.04 -9.56 0.46
CA THR A 11 7.43 -10.87 0.96
C THR A 11 7.09 -11.03 2.44
N ILE A 12 6.79 -12.25 2.85
CA ILE A 12 6.61 -12.63 4.24
C ILE A 12 7.41 -13.89 4.53
N THR A 13 8.19 -13.89 5.62
CA THR A 13 8.84 -15.09 6.14
C THR A 13 8.10 -15.59 7.35
N ILE A 14 7.63 -16.84 7.28
CA ILE A 14 6.97 -17.55 8.37
C ILE A 14 7.95 -18.57 8.93
N LYS A 15 8.25 -18.46 10.23
CA LYS A 15 9.14 -19.40 10.93
C LYS A 15 8.34 -20.38 11.77
N ARG A 16 8.79 -21.63 11.79
CA ARG A 16 8.27 -22.71 12.62
C ARG A 16 9.42 -23.41 13.33
N THR A 17 9.21 -23.72 14.60
CA THR A 17 10.22 -24.37 15.43
C THR A 17 9.77 -25.79 15.75
N SER A 18 10.69 -26.73 15.62
CA SER A 18 10.51 -28.14 15.98
C SER A 18 11.72 -28.63 16.78
N HIS A 19 11.62 -29.82 17.37
CA HIS A 19 12.75 -30.45 18.03
C HIS A 19 13.50 -31.37 17.07
N ALA A 20 14.80 -31.15 16.91
CA ALA A 20 15.66 -32.00 16.10
C ALA A 20 15.66 -33.44 16.62
N GLY A 21 15.71 -34.42 15.70
CA GLY A 21 15.76 -35.85 16.04
C GLY A 21 14.42 -36.51 16.38
N THR A 22 13.31 -35.76 16.45
CA THR A 22 11.96 -36.33 16.67
C THR A 22 11.35 -36.95 15.40
N GLY A 23 11.89 -36.61 14.24
CA GLY A 23 11.37 -37.00 12.92
C GLY A 23 10.14 -36.22 12.47
N TYR A 24 9.64 -35.29 13.29
CA TYR A 24 8.57 -34.38 12.89
C TYR A 24 9.11 -33.17 12.13
N ARG A 25 8.36 -32.75 11.11
CA ARG A 25 8.66 -31.56 10.31
C ARG A 25 7.39 -30.82 9.94
N TYR A 26 7.50 -29.51 9.70
CA TYR A 26 6.42 -28.75 9.09
C TYR A 26 6.50 -28.91 7.58
N ALA A 27 5.34 -29.13 6.95
CA ALA A 27 5.18 -29.01 5.51
C ALA A 27 4.08 -28.00 5.18
N LEU A 28 4.26 -27.30 4.07
CA LEU A 28 3.23 -26.52 3.44
C LEU A 28 2.20 -27.46 2.80
N VAL A 29 0.97 -27.45 3.30
CA VAL A 29 -0.12 -28.32 2.82
C VAL A 29 -1.17 -27.56 2.03
N ARG A 30 -1.26 -26.25 2.22
CA ARG A 30 -2.16 -25.40 1.44
C ARG A 30 -1.48 -24.09 1.10
N LEU A 31 -1.49 -23.78 -0.20
CA LEU A 31 -1.07 -22.50 -0.75
C LEU A 31 -2.09 -22.12 -1.83
N THR A 32 -2.98 -21.18 -1.52
CA THR A 32 -4.04 -20.75 -2.44
C THR A 32 -4.02 -19.24 -2.65
N GLY A 33 -4.40 -18.80 -3.85
CA GLY A 33 -4.34 -17.40 -4.28
C GLY A 33 -3.06 -17.09 -5.06
N GLY A 34 -2.82 -15.81 -5.31
CA GLY A 34 -1.66 -15.33 -6.07
C GLY A 34 -0.40 -15.19 -5.22
N VAL A 35 0.09 -16.29 -4.64
CA VAL A 35 1.28 -16.30 -3.77
C VAL A 35 2.22 -17.43 -4.19
N ALA A 36 3.53 -17.18 -4.13
CA ALA A 36 4.55 -18.18 -4.38
C ALA A 36 5.41 -18.42 -3.13
N LEU A 37 5.73 -19.68 -2.85
CA LEU A 37 6.82 -20.03 -1.93
C LEU A 37 8.14 -19.81 -2.69
N VAL A 38 8.97 -18.90 -2.22
CA VAL A 38 10.23 -18.53 -2.87
C VAL A 38 11.41 -19.26 -2.24
N GLU A 39 11.36 -19.48 -0.94
CA GLU A 39 12.47 -20.06 -0.20
C GLU A 39 11.98 -20.87 0.99
N GLU A 40 12.63 -22.01 1.22
CA GLU A 40 12.48 -22.85 2.40
C GLU A 40 13.88 -23.14 2.97
N LEU A 41 14.12 -22.74 4.21
CA LEU A 41 15.38 -22.95 4.92
C LEU A 41 15.12 -23.72 6.21
N SER A 42 16.02 -24.63 6.57
CA SER A 42 15.99 -25.34 7.84
C SER A 42 17.33 -25.15 8.54
N GLU A 43 17.28 -24.64 9.76
CA GLU A 43 18.45 -24.40 10.60
C GLU A 43 18.33 -25.26 11.86
N ASP A 44 19.30 -26.14 12.09
CA ASP A 44 19.36 -26.95 13.32
C ASP A 44 20.27 -26.27 14.33
N ALA A 45 19.89 -26.29 15.62
CA ALA A 45 20.78 -25.87 16.68
C ALA A 45 22.00 -26.81 16.78
N ASP A 46 23.16 -26.24 17.11
CA ASP A 46 24.44 -26.97 17.24
C ASP A 46 24.44 -28.05 18.36
N THR A 47 23.39 -28.11 19.16
CA THR A 47 23.24 -29.07 20.26
C THR A 47 22.38 -30.27 19.84
N LEU A 48 22.80 -31.48 20.22
CA LEU A 48 22.04 -32.72 20.00
C LEU A 48 20.66 -32.62 20.67
N GLY A 49 19.59 -32.78 19.89
CA GLY A 49 18.21 -32.62 20.35
C GLY A 49 17.75 -31.16 20.53
N GLY A 50 18.53 -30.21 20.05
CA GLY A 50 18.20 -28.79 20.05
C GLY A 50 17.01 -28.45 19.14
N MET A 51 16.61 -27.17 19.16
CA MET A 51 15.52 -26.69 18.31
C MET A 51 15.99 -26.60 16.86
N SER A 52 15.17 -27.08 15.95
CA SER A 52 15.26 -26.81 14.51
C SER A 52 14.28 -25.71 14.15
N VAL A 53 14.69 -24.79 13.28
CA VAL A 53 13.86 -23.68 12.78
C VAL A 53 13.70 -23.83 11.27
N GLN A 54 12.47 -24.05 10.83
CA GLN A 54 12.09 -24.02 9.42
C GLN A 54 11.52 -22.64 9.07
N SER A 55 12.11 -21.98 8.09
CA SER A 55 11.71 -20.66 7.58
C SER A 55 11.15 -20.81 6.18
N PHE A 56 9.92 -20.32 5.97
CA PHE A 56 9.23 -20.32 4.69
C PHE A 56 9.02 -18.88 4.23
N THR A 57 9.65 -18.48 3.14
CA THR A 57 9.50 -17.14 2.57
C THR A 57 8.56 -17.18 1.38
N PHE A 58 7.49 -16.39 1.47
CA PHE A 58 6.48 -16.26 0.44
C PHE A 58 6.55 -14.88 -0.22
N GLN A 59 6.25 -14.83 -1.51
CA GLN A 59 6.11 -13.59 -2.27
C GLN A 59 4.69 -13.50 -2.84
N PHE A 60 4.04 -12.35 -2.63
CA PHE A 60 2.71 -12.08 -3.16
C PHE A 60 2.78 -11.58 -4.60
N LEU A 61 2.16 -12.30 -5.52
CA LEU A 61 2.23 -12.05 -6.97
C LEU A 61 0.97 -11.42 -7.55
N GLN A 62 -0.21 -11.68 -6.98
CA GLN A 62 -1.48 -11.12 -7.45
C GLN A 62 -2.33 -10.62 -6.27
N PRO A 63 -3.17 -9.59 -6.50
CA PRO A 63 -4.11 -9.13 -5.48
C PRO A 63 -5.19 -10.18 -5.23
N GLY A 64 -5.74 -10.20 -4.02
CA GLY A 64 -6.81 -11.10 -3.61
C GLY A 64 -6.57 -11.75 -2.26
N GLN A 65 -7.46 -12.68 -1.91
CA GLN A 65 -7.33 -13.46 -0.70
C GLN A 65 -6.33 -14.60 -0.93
N VAL A 66 -5.33 -14.66 -0.06
CA VAL A 66 -4.32 -15.70 -0.02
C VAL A 66 -4.53 -16.52 1.25
N GLU A 67 -4.38 -17.84 1.16
CA GLU A 67 -4.45 -18.71 2.33
C GLU A 67 -3.26 -19.67 2.34
N ILE A 68 -2.57 -19.69 3.48
CA ILE A 68 -1.40 -20.52 3.74
C ILE A 68 -1.73 -21.44 4.90
N GLN A 69 -1.43 -22.73 4.79
CA GLN A 69 -1.60 -23.68 5.89
C GLN A 69 -0.40 -24.62 5.95
N PHE A 70 0.06 -24.85 7.18
CA PHE A 70 1.10 -25.83 7.49
C PHE A 70 0.51 -27.06 8.16
N ALA A 71 1.21 -28.18 8.05
CA ALA A 71 0.97 -29.35 8.87
C ALA A 71 2.28 -29.79 9.52
N TYR A 72 2.22 -30.03 10.83
CA TYR A 72 3.28 -30.66 11.58
C TYR A 72 3.10 -32.17 11.50
N TYR A 73 4.02 -32.87 10.85
CA TYR A 73 3.86 -34.30 10.62
C TYR A 73 5.15 -35.10 10.69
N ARG A 74 4.99 -36.39 10.95
CA ARG A 74 6.06 -37.39 10.90
C ARG A 74 5.74 -38.53 9.94
N ASP A 75 4.50 -39.01 9.96
CA ASP A 75 3.98 -40.07 9.11
C ASP A 75 2.50 -39.82 8.79
N VAL A 76 1.84 -40.77 8.13
CA VAL A 76 0.43 -40.66 7.70
C VAL A 76 -0.54 -40.60 8.89
N THR A 77 -0.12 -41.07 10.07
CA THR A 77 -0.96 -41.13 11.29
C THR A 77 -0.71 -39.98 12.25
N GLY A 78 0.49 -39.43 12.28
CA GLY A 78 0.92 -38.31 13.11
C GLY A 78 0.97 -37.01 12.32
N VAL A 79 -0.18 -36.59 11.76
CA VAL A 79 -0.34 -35.30 11.08
C VAL A 79 -1.18 -34.37 11.94
N LEU A 80 -0.64 -33.20 12.27
CA LEU A 80 -1.36 -32.13 12.95
C LEU A 80 -1.43 -30.91 12.02
N TYR A 81 -2.63 -30.59 11.55
CA TYR A 81 -2.87 -29.42 10.71
C TYR A 81 -2.89 -28.15 11.59
N GLU A 82 -2.15 -27.13 11.18
CA GLU A 82 -2.28 -25.80 11.76
C GLU A 82 -3.54 -25.09 11.25
N ASP A 83 -3.90 -24.01 11.93
CA ASP A 83 -4.90 -23.07 11.44
C ASP A 83 -4.49 -22.52 10.06
N VAL A 84 -5.51 -22.29 9.23
CA VAL A 84 -5.32 -21.60 7.95
C VAL A 84 -4.99 -20.15 8.25
N PHE A 85 -3.90 -19.64 7.68
CA PHE A 85 -3.46 -18.25 7.74
C PHE A 85 -3.91 -17.50 6.48
N PRO A 86 -5.02 -16.76 6.55
CA PRO A 86 -5.47 -15.92 5.45
C PRO A 86 -4.83 -14.54 5.50
N TYR A 87 -4.40 -14.10 4.32
CA TYR A 87 -3.82 -12.80 4.05
C TYR A 87 -4.61 -12.10 2.96
N THR A 88 -4.72 -10.78 3.06
CA THR A 88 -5.32 -9.95 2.01
C THR A 88 -4.20 -9.26 1.26
N VAL A 89 -4.05 -9.56 -0.02
CA VAL A 89 -3.11 -8.88 -0.90
C VAL A 89 -3.87 -7.78 -1.64
N VAL A 90 -3.49 -6.54 -1.38
CA VAL A 90 -3.96 -5.39 -2.15
C VAL A 90 -3.00 -5.13 -3.30
N THR A 91 -3.51 -4.54 -4.39
CA THR A 91 -2.63 -4.04 -5.43
C THR A 91 -1.62 -3.08 -4.82
N SER A 92 -0.37 -3.13 -5.27
CA SER A 92 0.50 -1.97 -5.05
C SER A 92 -0.25 -0.79 -5.65
N GLU A 93 -0.43 0.29 -4.88
CA GLU A 93 -0.90 1.58 -5.38
C GLU A 93 0.10 2.14 -6.41
N LYS A 94 0.26 1.47 -7.56
CA LYS A 94 0.25 2.23 -8.79
C LYS A 94 -1.20 2.59 -8.91
N ALA A 95 -1.55 3.82 -8.50
CA ALA A 95 -2.78 4.45 -8.94
C ALA A 95 -2.92 4.08 -10.42
N ASP A 96 -3.93 3.27 -10.76
CA ASP A 96 -4.21 2.97 -12.15
C ASP A 96 -4.41 4.33 -12.78
N ILE A 97 -3.43 4.77 -13.56
CA ILE A 97 -3.48 6.10 -14.15
C ILE A 97 -4.58 6.01 -15.21
N ILE A 98 -5.79 6.35 -14.81
CA ILE A 98 -6.92 6.41 -15.73
C ILE A 98 -6.61 7.56 -16.68
N ILE A 99 -6.14 7.24 -17.88
CA ILE A 99 -5.81 8.23 -18.90
C ILE A 99 -7.10 9.01 -19.20
N GLY A 100 -7.07 10.32 -18.97
CA GLY A 100 -8.23 11.20 -19.11
C GLY A 100 -9.27 11.12 -17.98
N GLY A 101 -9.10 10.27 -16.97
CA GLY A 101 -9.94 10.21 -15.77
C GLY A 101 -9.34 10.97 -14.59
N TRP A 102 -10.19 11.42 -13.65
CA TRP A 102 -9.72 11.94 -12.36
C TRP A 102 -9.39 10.79 -11.43
N GLY A 103 -8.20 10.82 -10.83
CA GLY A 103 -7.84 9.94 -9.71
C GLY A 103 -8.60 10.30 -8.42
N GLU A 104 -8.42 9.46 -7.40
CA GLU A 104 -8.95 9.73 -6.07
C GLU A 104 -8.24 10.92 -5.41
N PHE A 105 -8.87 11.48 -4.38
CA PHE A 105 -8.26 12.54 -3.58
C PHE A 105 -7.30 11.95 -2.57
N GLU A 106 -6.03 12.29 -2.70
CA GLU A 106 -4.95 11.82 -1.85
C GLU A 106 -4.33 12.98 -1.04
N PRO A 107 -3.61 12.69 0.07
CA PRO A 107 -2.81 13.67 0.77
C PRO A 107 -1.74 14.30 -0.13
N LEU A 108 -1.42 15.57 0.10
CA LEU A 108 -0.42 16.27 -0.71
C LEU A 108 1.00 15.76 -0.48
N THR A 109 1.70 15.49 -1.58
CA THR A 109 3.16 15.37 -1.59
C THR A 109 3.83 16.75 -1.53
N ASP A 110 5.13 16.80 -1.25
CA ASP A 110 5.84 18.09 -1.20
C ASP A 110 5.93 18.76 -2.58
N GLN A 111 6.01 17.98 -3.66
CA GLN A 111 5.92 18.49 -5.03
C GLN A 111 4.56 19.15 -5.33
N ASP A 112 3.47 18.56 -4.83
CA ASP A 112 2.12 19.12 -5.03
C ASP A 112 1.98 20.47 -4.31
N LYS A 113 2.62 20.63 -3.14
CA LYS A 113 2.63 21.89 -2.40
C LYS A 113 3.44 22.97 -3.13
N GLU A 114 4.61 22.63 -3.64
CA GLU A 114 5.47 23.56 -4.41
C GLU A 114 4.76 24.02 -5.70
N LEU A 115 4.14 23.09 -6.41
CA LEU A 115 3.33 23.39 -7.59
C LEU A 115 2.21 24.38 -7.25
N PHE A 116 1.46 24.06 -6.19
CA PHE A 116 0.35 24.90 -5.74
C PHE A 116 0.81 26.31 -5.36
N GLN A 117 1.89 26.43 -4.59
CA GLN A 117 2.46 27.72 -4.18
C GLN A 117 2.94 28.54 -5.37
N THR A 118 3.52 27.89 -6.39
CA THR A 118 3.98 28.55 -7.61
C THR A 118 2.82 29.19 -8.38
N CYS A 119 1.67 28.52 -8.46
CA CYS A 119 0.49 29.01 -9.20
C CYS A 119 -0.37 29.99 -8.39
N MET A 120 -0.46 29.82 -7.07
CA MET A 120 -1.34 30.61 -6.21
C MET A 120 -0.73 31.96 -5.81
N THR A 121 -0.71 32.88 -6.76
CA THR A 121 -0.22 34.27 -6.58
C THR A 121 -1.32 35.28 -6.23
N LEU A 122 -2.57 34.82 -6.08
CA LEU A 122 -3.74 35.65 -5.81
C LEU A 122 -3.69 36.26 -4.40
N LYS A 123 -4.19 37.50 -4.26
CA LYS A 123 -4.29 38.21 -2.99
C LYS A 123 -5.76 38.41 -2.59
N GLY A 124 -6.05 38.32 -1.29
CA GLY A 124 -7.37 38.63 -0.70
C GLY A 124 -8.05 37.44 -0.01
N VAL A 125 -7.70 36.21 -0.42
CA VAL A 125 -8.13 34.96 0.22
C VAL A 125 -6.92 34.04 0.31
N ASP A 126 -6.65 33.51 1.49
CA ASP A 126 -5.64 32.49 1.70
C ASP A 126 -6.23 31.12 1.37
N TYR A 127 -5.53 30.34 0.54
CA TYR A 127 -5.94 28.99 0.16
C TYR A 127 -4.93 27.99 0.72
N THR A 128 -5.40 27.13 1.62
CA THR A 128 -4.59 26.06 2.20
C THR A 128 -5.01 24.72 1.57
N PRO A 129 -4.16 24.07 0.76
CA PRO A 129 -4.53 22.82 0.12
C PRO A 129 -4.51 21.66 1.13
N LEU A 130 -5.56 20.83 1.09
CA LEU A 130 -5.78 19.71 2.00
C LEU A 130 -5.62 18.35 1.31
N LEU A 131 -6.21 18.22 0.12
CA LEU A 131 -6.19 17.00 -0.70
C LEU A 131 -5.98 17.37 -2.17
N VAL A 132 -5.43 16.43 -2.94
CA VAL A 132 -5.19 16.59 -4.37
C VAL A 132 -5.67 15.37 -5.15
N ALA A 133 -6.36 15.61 -6.27
CA ALA A 133 -6.66 14.60 -7.27
C ALA A 133 -5.93 14.98 -8.57
N LYS A 134 -5.40 13.97 -9.27
CA LYS A 134 -4.61 14.15 -10.49
C LYS A 134 -5.31 13.49 -11.67
N GLN A 135 -5.25 14.11 -12.83
CA GLN A 135 -5.74 13.56 -14.10
C GLN A 135 -4.61 13.65 -15.12
N LEU A 136 -4.26 12.51 -15.73
CA LEU A 136 -3.25 12.46 -16.79
C LEU A 136 -3.89 12.85 -18.12
N VAL A 137 -3.34 13.88 -18.77
CA VAL A 137 -3.72 14.37 -20.12
C VAL A 137 -2.43 14.63 -20.93
N SER A 138 -2.30 15.76 -21.63
CA SER A 138 -1.05 16.20 -22.29
C SER A 138 -0.10 16.88 -21.29
N GLY A 139 0.08 16.24 -20.14
CA GLY A 139 0.57 16.81 -18.90
C GLY A 139 -0.27 16.28 -17.74
N TYR A 140 -0.41 17.06 -16.68
CA TYR A 140 -1.25 16.72 -15.55
C TYR A 140 -2.20 17.86 -15.21
N ASN A 141 -3.47 17.53 -15.05
CA ASN A 141 -4.41 18.38 -14.36
C ASN A 141 -4.41 18.01 -12.88
N TYR A 142 -4.29 19.02 -12.03
CA TYR A 142 -4.37 18.90 -10.58
C TYR A 142 -5.63 19.57 -10.10
N ARG A 143 -6.33 18.91 -9.18
CA ARG A 143 -7.51 19.46 -8.52
C ARG A 143 -7.30 19.39 -7.03
N PHE A 144 -7.16 20.55 -6.42
CA PHE A 144 -6.95 20.70 -4.99
C PHE A 144 -8.27 21.01 -4.30
N ILE A 145 -8.52 20.35 -3.17
CA ILE A 145 -9.51 20.81 -2.19
C ILE A 145 -8.75 21.68 -1.20
N CYS A 146 -9.14 22.94 -1.12
CA CYS A 146 -8.51 23.94 -0.29
C CYS A 146 -9.47 24.44 0.77
N MET A 147 -8.95 24.69 1.98
CA MET A 147 -9.62 25.55 2.94
C MET A 147 -9.32 27.00 2.58
N THR A 148 -10.36 27.83 2.52
CA THR A 148 -10.22 29.26 2.25
C THR A 148 -10.32 30.07 3.55
N LYS A 149 -9.59 31.18 3.60
CA LYS A 149 -9.68 32.16 4.68
C LYS A 149 -9.63 33.57 4.08
N THR A 150 -10.66 34.37 4.28
CA THR A 150 -10.66 35.76 3.78
C THR A 150 -9.71 36.64 4.60
N VAL A 151 -8.96 37.49 3.91
CA VAL A 151 -8.01 38.43 4.53
C VAL A 151 -8.74 39.73 4.91
N THR A 152 -9.81 39.58 5.69
CA THR A 152 -10.66 40.67 6.21
C THR A 152 -10.51 40.79 7.72
N ARG A 153 -10.89 41.95 8.30
CA ARG A 153 -10.87 42.17 9.76
C ARG A 153 -11.59 41.07 10.54
N GLU A 154 -12.68 40.57 9.96
CA GLU A 154 -13.39 39.37 10.41
C GLU A 154 -13.21 38.28 9.33
N PRO A 155 -12.31 37.31 9.54
CA PRO A 155 -12.04 36.27 8.56
C PRO A 155 -13.22 35.31 8.43
N LYS A 156 -13.60 35.02 7.20
CA LYS A 156 -14.56 33.96 6.85
C LYS A 156 -13.79 32.76 6.35
N TYR A 157 -14.26 31.58 6.73
CA TYR A 157 -13.71 30.30 6.31
C TYR A 157 -14.67 29.60 5.36
N GLY A 158 -14.12 28.89 4.40
CA GLY A 158 -14.89 28.09 3.45
C GLY A 158 -14.03 27.00 2.82
N PHE A 159 -14.57 26.39 1.77
CA PHE A 159 -13.83 25.45 0.94
C PHE A 159 -13.81 25.94 -0.49
N ALA A 160 -12.70 25.72 -1.18
CA ALA A 160 -12.59 25.97 -2.60
C ALA A 160 -11.95 24.78 -3.30
N LYS A 161 -12.33 24.59 -4.54
CA LYS A 161 -11.71 23.66 -5.46
C LYS A 161 -10.86 24.45 -6.44
N VAL A 162 -9.56 24.22 -6.39
CA VAL A 162 -8.57 24.89 -7.24
C VAL A 162 -8.10 23.90 -8.30
N THR A 163 -8.19 24.27 -9.57
CA THR A 163 -7.71 23.44 -10.69
C THR A 163 -6.49 24.09 -11.32
N ILE A 164 -5.40 23.33 -11.44
CA ILE A 164 -4.13 23.76 -12.03
C ILE A 164 -3.77 22.79 -13.15
N TYR A 165 -3.38 23.31 -14.31
CA TYR A 165 -2.85 22.53 -15.41
C TYR A 165 -1.33 22.66 -15.47
N ALA A 166 -0.63 21.53 -15.38
CA ALA A 166 0.82 21.45 -15.55
C ALA A 166 1.13 20.77 -16.90
N PRO A 167 1.58 21.53 -17.92
CA PRO A 167 1.95 20.96 -19.21
C PRO A 167 3.27 20.15 -19.12
N LEU A 168 3.51 19.25 -20.08
CA LEU A 168 4.78 18.50 -20.17
C LEU A 168 6.01 19.42 -20.38
N LYS A 169 5.80 20.58 -21.00
CA LYS A 169 6.81 21.61 -21.24
C LYS A 169 6.16 22.98 -21.02
N GLY A 170 6.77 23.80 -20.17
CA GLY A 170 6.27 25.13 -19.82
C GLY A 170 5.96 25.27 -18.33
N GLU A 171 5.39 26.41 -17.96
CA GLU A 171 5.01 26.71 -16.59
C GLU A 171 3.59 26.23 -16.27
N PRO A 172 3.31 25.82 -15.02
CA PRO A 172 1.98 25.42 -14.61
C PRO A 172 1.03 26.63 -14.52
N LEU A 173 -0.22 26.42 -14.93
CA LEU A 173 -1.24 27.46 -15.09
C LEU A 173 -2.42 27.20 -14.14
N LEU A 174 -2.84 28.24 -13.43
CA LEU A 174 -4.08 28.22 -12.69
C LEU A 174 -5.27 28.32 -13.66
N GLU A 175 -6.11 27.28 -13.72
CA GLU A 175 -7.23 27.23 -14.66
C GLU A 175 -8.52 27.78 -14.05
N SER A 176 -8.86 27.34 -12.83
CA SER A 176 -10.13 27.74 -12.20
C SER A 176 -10.10 27.60 -10.68
N ILE A 177 -10.89 28.45 -10.03
CA ILE A 177 -11.20 28.37 -8.61
C ILE A 177 -12.72 28.38 -8.47
N VAL A 178 -13.25 27.39 -7.76
CA VAL A 178 -14.68 27.30 -7.43
C VAL A 178 -14.81 27.26 -5.92
N GLU A 179 -15.36 28.32 -5.34
CA GLU A 179 -15.66 28.42 -3.90
C GLU A 179 -17.03 27.81 -3.58
N TYR A 180 -17.19 27.23 -2.38
CA TYR A 180 -18.43 26.65 -1.87
C TYR A 180 -18.86 27.28 -0.55
#